data_AF-A0A7G9YFB6-F1
#
_entry.id   AF-A0A7G9YFB6-F1
#
_cell.length_a   1.000
_cell.length_b   1.000
_cell.length_c   1.000
_cell.angle_alpha   90.00
_cell.angle_beta   90.00
_cell.angle_gamma   90.00
#
_symmetry.space_group_name_H-M   'P 1'
#
loop_
_entity.id
_entity.type
_entity.pdbx_description
1 polymer ?
#
loop_
_entity_poly.entity_id
_entity_poly.type
_entity_poly.pdbx_seq_one_letter_code
_entity_poly.pdbx_strand_id
1 'polypeptide(L)'
;MIVTDEWTKKIAEAAVPEEIDLAPSIARAFFSGEKERKQLFQREKKNVQGAFGVAEILLILPLILQALVSSATVLSTFISSTGLNSFLTALNTTFSFRDFGKRRQKVASLPDNPFLPLKTVLLTVSSELHTMGLSEEESDLITFRVLKKLLEDPAGASHFIQKIAEAT
;
A
#
# COMPACT_ATOMS: atom_id res chain seq x y z
N MET A 1 4.55 -18.30 0.15
CA MET A 1 3.53 -18.35 -0.93
C MET A 1 2.11 -18.33 -0.39
N ILE A 2 1.64 -19.27 0.44
CA ILE A 2 0.23 -19.25 0.90
C ILE A 2 -0.14 -17.93 1.61
N VAL A 3 0.68 -17.49 2.58
CA VAL A 3 0.41 -16.24 3.31
C VAL A 3 0.49 -15.00 2.41
N THR A 4 1.39 -14.98 1.43
CA THR A 4 1.53 -13.86 0.50
C THR A 4 0.35 -13.79 -0.48
N ASP A 5 -0.07 -14.92 -1.04
CA ASP A 5 -1.21 -14.99 -1.97
C ASP A 5 -2.51 -14.55 -1.26
N GLU A 6 -2.76 -15.04 -0.04
CA GLU A 6 -3.94 -14.67 0.75
C GLU A 6 -3.97 -13.19 1.13
N TRP A 7 -2.85 -12.63 1.58
CA TRP A 7 -2.79 -11.22 1.96
C TRP A 7 -2.83 -10.28 0.76
N THR A 8 -2.17 -10.64 -0.35
CA THR A 8 -2.28 -9.87 -1.59
C THR A 8 -3.73 -9.85 -2.09
N LYS A 9 -4.47 -10.96 -1.96
CA LYS A 9 -5.91 -10.99 -2.26
C LYS A 9 -6.72 -10.09 -1.31
N LYS A 10 -6.50 -10.17 0.00
CA LYS A 10 -7.17 -9.28 0.99
C LYS A 10 -6.92 -7.80 0.69
N ILE A 11 -5.71 -7.46 0.24
CA ILE A 11 -5.35 -6.08 -0.17
C ILE A 11 -6.09 -5.68 -1.45
N ALA A 12 -6.13 -6.56 -2.45
CA ALA A 12 -6.88 -6.33 -3.68
C ALA A 12 -8.37 -6.10 -3.39
N GLU A 13 -8.98 -6.95 -2.56
CA GLU A 13 -10.38 -6.81 -2.13
C GLU A 13 -10.67 -5.45 -1.48
N ALA A 14 -9.71 -4.91 -0.73
CA ALA A 14 -9.88 -3.64 -0.03
C ALA A 14 -9.62 -2.42 -0.92
N ALA A 15 -8.60 -2.48 -1.76
CA ALA A 15 -8.06 -1.31 -2.45
C ALA A 15 -8.45 -1.25 -3.93
N VAL A 16 -8.38 -2.38 -4.63
CA VAL A 16 -8.46 -2.52 -6.09
C VAL A 16 -9.27 -3.78 -6.47
N PRO A 17 -10.59 -3.78 -6.21
CA PRO A 17 -11.42 -4.99 -6.36
C PRO A 17 -11.41 -5.60 -7.76
N GLU A 18 -11.15 -4.80 -8.78
CA GLU A 18 -10.98 -5.21 -10.17
C GLU A 18 -9.76 -6.14 -10.41
N GLU A 19 -8.80 -6.17 -9.48
CA GLU A 19 -7.58 -7.00 -9.59
C GLU A 19 -7.62 -8.26 -8.70
N ILE A 20 -8.72 -8.55 -8.00
CA ILE A 20 -8.83 -9.69 -7.06
C ILE A 20 -8.44 -11.01 -7.72
N ASP A 21 -8.95 -11.27 -8.94
CA ASP A 21 -8.70 -12.54 -9.65
C ASP A 21 -7.24 -12.67 -10.12
N LEU A 22 -6.56 -11.53 -10.30
CA LEU A 22 -5.15 -11.46 -10.68
C LEU A 22 -4.22 -11.49 -9.45
N ALA A 23 -4.73 -11.21 -8.26
CA ALA A 23 -3.95 -11.04 -7.04
C ALA A 23 -2.99 -12.20 -6.74
N PRO A 24 -3.36 -13.50 -6.86
CA PRO A 24 -2.41 -14.59 -6.65
C PRO A 24 -1.28 -14.62 -7.69
N SER A 25 -1.60 -14.36 -8.96
CA SER A 25 -0.60 -14.31 -10.04
C SER A 25 0.36 -13.14 -9.84
N ILE A 26 -0.17 -11.97 -9.47
CA ILE A 26 0.60 -10.77 -9.14
C ILE A 26 1.51 -11.05 -7.94
N ALA A 27 0.99 -11.66 -6.86
CA ALA A 27 1.79 -12.02 -5.69
C ALA A 27 2.98 -12.90 -6.09
N ARG A 28 2.73 -14.01 -6.81
CA ARG A 28 3.80 -14.93 -7.20
C ARG A 28 4.85 -14.24 -8.07
N ALA A 29 4.42 -13.46 -9.06
CA ALA A 29 5.34 -12.71 -9.91
C ALA A 29 6.17 -11.70 -9.08
N PHE A 30 5.52 -10.96 -8.18
CA PHE A 30 6.16 -9.96 -7.34
C PHE A 30 7.21 -10.58 -6.39
N PHE A 31 6.85 -11.66 -5.70
CA PHE A 31 7.72 -12.31 -4.71
C PHE A 31 8.78 -13.23 -5.34
N SER A 32 8.67 -13.59 -6.63
CA SER A 32 9.67 -14.39 -7.34
C SER A 32 10.65 -13.56 -8.18
N GLY A 33 10.25 -12.34 -8.59
CA GLY A 33 10.93 -11.53 -9.61
C GLY A 33 11.93 -10.49 -9.08
N GLU A 34 12.69 -10.78 -8.02
CA GLU A 34 13.53 -9.82 -7.27
C GLU A 34 14.45 -8.93 -8.15
N LYS A 35 15.07 -9.51 -9.20
CA LYS A 35 15.95 -8.80 -10.15
C LYS A 35 15.21 -8.07 -11.27
N GLU A 36 14.09 -8.61 -11.72
CA GLU A 36 13.29 -8.06 -12.84
C GLU A 36 12.44 -6.87 -12.36
N ARG A 37 11.99 -6.90 -11.10
CA ARG A 37 11.28 -5.81 -10.41
C ARG A 37 12.05 -4.49 -10.45
N LYS A 38 13.34 -4.51 -10.10
CA LYS A 38 14.20 -3.31 -10.13
C LYS A 38 14.32 -2.75 -11.56
N GLN A 39 14.20 -3.58 -12.59
CA GLN A 39 14.32 -3.12 -13.99
C GLN A 39 13.00 -2.60 -14.57
N LEU A 40 11.85 -3.13 -14.14
CA LEU A 40 10.53 -2.67 -14.58
C LEU A 40 10.19 -1.29 -14.00
N PHE A 41 10.37 -1.08 -12.70
CA PHE A 41 10.06 0.19 -12.04
C PHE A 41 11.14 1.28 -12.21
N GLN A 42 12.36 0.92 -12.67
CA GLN A 42 13.37 1.93 -13.05
C GLN A 42 13.19 2.47 -14.48
N ARG A 43 12.34 1.85 -15.32
CA ARG A 43 12.23 2.20 -16.74
C ARG A 43 11.28 3.35 -17.06
N GLU A 44 10.56 3.91 -16.10
CA GLU A 44 9.61 5.03 -16.30
C GLU A 44 10.27 6.42 -16.49
N LYS A 45 11.41 6.50 -17.16
CA LYS A 45 11.97 7.79 -17.64
C LYS A 45 12.38 7.82 -19.10
N LYS A 46 12.07 6.78 -19.88
CA LYS A 46 12.26 6.82 -21.33
C LYS A 46 10.96 6.49 -22.05
N ASN A 47 10.27 7.54 -22.49
CA ASN A 47 9.35 7.46 -23.62
C ASN A 47 10.11 6.86 -24.81
N VAL A 48 9.97 5.55 -25.02
CA VAL A 48 10.48 4.91 -26.22
C VAL A 48 9.49 5.21 -27.33
N GLN A 49 9.86 6.17 -28.18
CA GLN A 49 9.10 6.59 -29.35
C GLN A 49 8.92 5.38 -30.28
N GLY A 50 7.68 4.88 -30.42
CA GLY A 50 7.34 3.75 -31.29
C GLY A 50 6.51 2.62 -30.68
N ALA A 51 6.15 2.68 -29.38
CA ALA A 51 5.23 1.70 -28.80
C ALA A 51 3.80 1.92 -29.31
N PHE A 52 3.24 0.91 -29.98
CA PHE A 52 1.82 0.89 -30.36
C PHE A 52 0.96 1.13 -29.12
N GLY A 53 -0.03 2.00 -29.24
CA GLY A 53 -1.00 2.32 -28.20
C GLY A 53 -1.70 1.07 -27.71
N VAL A 54 -1.18 0.48 -26.64
CA VAL A 54 -1.95 -0.35 -25.73
C VAL A 54 -2.47 0.66 -24.72
N ALA A 55 -3.78 0.73 -24.50
CA ALA A 55 -4.27 1.31 -23.26
C ALA A 55 -3.49 0.60 -22.15
N GLU A 56 -2.53 1.28 -21.54
CA GLU A 56 -1.72 0.73 -20.47
C GLU A 56 -2.72 0.35 -19.38
N ILE A 57 -3.01 -0.95 -19.27
CA ILE A 57 -3.74 -1.47 -18.12
C ILE A 57 -2.75 -1.30 -16.97
N LEU A 58 -2.83 -0.12 -16.33
CA LEU A 58 -2.07 0.19 -15.15
C LEU A 58 -2.62 -0.70 -14.04
N LEU A 59 -1.91 -1.78 -13.74
CA LEU A 59 -2.20 -2.59 -12.56
C LEU A 59 -1.72 -1.81 -11.34
N ILE A 60 -2.65 -1.52 -10.45
CA ILE A 60 -2.45 -0.76 -9.23
C ILE A 60 -1.93 -1.67 -8.10
N LEU A 61 -2.32 -2.95 -8.06
CA LEU A 61 -1.89 -3.87 -7.00
C LEU A 61 -0.36 -4.05 -6.93
N PRO A 62 0.39 -4.17 -8.06
CA PRO A 62 1.85 -4.18 -8.04
C PRO A 62 2.44 -2.89 -7.45
N LEU A 63 1.84 -1.72 -7.72
CA LEU A 63 2.28 -0.43 -7.18
C LEU A 63 2.06 -0.37 -5.65
N ILE A 64 0.91 -0.87 -5.18
CA ILE A 64 0.63 -1.02 -3.74
C ILE A 64 1.68 -1.90 -3.08
N LEU A 65 1.99 -3.07 -3.64
CA LEU A 65 3.00 -3.97 -3.08
C LEU A 65 4.38 -3.31 -3.05
N GLN A 66 4.75 -2.57 -4.09
CA GLN A 66 6.01 -1.81 -4.13
C GLN A 66 6.05 -0.73 -3.05
N ALA A 67 4.96 0.00 -2.83
CA ALA A 67 4.90 1.03 -1.80
C ALA A 67 4.96 0.44 -0.37
N LEU A 68 4.39 -0.75 -0.18
CA LEU A 68 4.49 -1.50 1.07
C LEU A 68 5.92 -1.99 1.32
N VAL A 69 6.67 -2.39 0.29
CA VAL A 69 8.10 -2.73 0.41
C VAL A 69 8.89 -1.53 0.95
N SER A 70 8.74 -0.36 0.33
CA SER A 70 9.43 0.86 0.78
C SER A 70 9.09 1.27 2.20
N SER A 71 7.87 0.95 2.66
CA SER A 71 7.37 1.31 3.98
C SER A 71 7.50 0.19 5.03
N ALA A 72 8.06 -0.97 4.66
CA ALA A 72 7.98 -2.19 5.46
C ALA A 72 8.59 -2.05 6.86
N THR A 73 9.74 -1.36 6.99
CA THR A 73 10.41 -1.13 8.28
C THR A 73 9.59 -0.24 9.22
N VAL A 74 8.94 0.78 8.68
CA VAL A 74 8.10 1.69 9.48
C VAL A 74 6.80 0.98 9.88
N LEU A 75 6.23 0.21 8.96
CA LEU A 75 5.05 -0.62 9.19
C LEU A 75 5.28 -1.70 10.25
N SER A 76 6.41 -2.41 10.23
CA SER A 76 6.72 -3.44 11.21
C SER A 76 6.88 -2.87 12.63
N THR A 77 7.54 -1.72 12.74
CA THR A 77 7.69 -0.97 13.99
C THR A 77 6.33 -0.52 14.51
N PHE A 78 5.45 -0.04 13.62
CA PHE A 78 4.13 0.44 14.00
C PHE A 78 3.18 -0.68 14.44
N ILE A 79 3.14 -1.80 13.71
CA ILE A 79 2.27 -2.95 14.05
C ILE A 79 2.64 -3.54 15.41
N SER A 80 3.92 -3.47 15.77
CA SER A 80 4.43 -3.94 17.06
C SER A 80 4.21 -2.93 18.20
N SER A 81 3.64 -1.75 17.93
CA SER A 81 3.49 -0.68 18.91
C SER A 81 2.22 -0.81 19.75
N THR A 82 2.28 -0.33 21.00
CA THR A 82 1.15 -0.29 21.93
C THR A 82 0.01 0.65 21.49
N GLY A 83 0.25 1.54 20.53
CA GLY A 83 -0.72 2.52 20.02
C GLY A 83 -1.69 2.01 18.95
N LEU A 84 -1.56 0.74 18.53
CA LEU A 84 -2.32 0.18 17.40
C LEU A 84 -3.84 0.27 17.58
N ASN A 85 -4.37 -0.08 18.75
CA ASN A 85 -5.82 -0.09 19.01
C ASN A 85 -6.43 1.32 19.00
N SER A 86 -5.74 2.28 19.59
CA SER A 86 -6.12 3.70 19.53
C SER A 86 -6.15 4.20 18.09
N PHE A 87 -5.23 3.70 17.26
CA PHE A 87 -5.22 4.05 15.86
C PHE A 87 -6.34 3.41 15.04
N LEU A 88 -6.65 2.13 15.23
CA LEU A 88 -7.78 1.49 14.58
C LEU A 88 -9.08 2.25 14.81
N THR A 89 -9.25 2.77 16.02
CA THR A 89 -10.41 3.59 16.39
C THR A 89 -10.38 4.94 15.64
N ALA A 90 -9.23 5.61 15.59
CA ALA A 90 -9.05 6.84 14.83
C ALA A 90 -9.27 6.66 13.32
N LEU A 91 -8.79 5.55 12.74
CA LEU A 91 -8.92 5.24 11.32
C LEU A 91 -10.37 4.92 10.96
N ASN A 92 -11.08 4.13 11.77
CA ASN A 92 -12.51 3.88 11.58
C ASN A 92 -13.34 5.17 11.66
N THR A 93 -12.98 6.08 12.56
CA THR A 93 -13.62 7.40 12.67
C THR A 93 -13.32 8.26 11.42
N THR A 94 -12.09 8.19 10.91
CA THR A 94 -11.66 8.95 9.73
C THR A 94 -12.32 8.44 8.44
N PHE A 95 -12.61 7.14 8.35
CA PHE A 95 -13.30 6.54 7.21
C PHE A 95 -14.78 6.94 7.09
N SER A 96 -15.37 7.51 8.15
CA SER A 96 -16.73 8.08 8.07
C SER A 96 -16.80 9.30 7.16
N PHE A 97 -15.67 9.93 6.85
CA PHE A 97 -15.60 11.08 5.97
C PHE A 97 -15.45 10.64 4.51
N ARG A 98 -16.50 10.88 3.71
CA ARG A 98 -16.45 10.72 2.23
C ARG A 98 -15.50 11.71 1.56
N ASP A 99 -15.25 12.84 2.21
CA ASP A 99 -14.45 13.96 1.70
C ASP A 99 -12.94 13.77 1.95
N PHE A 100 -12.16 13.82 0.86
CA PHE A 100 -10.70 13.68 0.89
C PHE A 100 -10.01 14.74 1.77
N GLY A 101 -10.39 16.01 1.65
CA GLY A 101 -9.81 17.11 2.42
C GLY A 101 -10.03 16.91 3.92
N LYS A 102 -11.23 16.45 4.31
CA LYS A 102 -11.54 16.14 5.72
C LYS A 102 -10.72 14.98 6.27
N ARG A 103 -10.46 13.93 5.47
CA ARG A 103 -9.59 12.81 5.88
C ARG A 103 -8.17 13.29 6.16
N ARG A 104 -7.59 14.08 5.26
CA ARG A 104 -6.23 14.62 5.41
C ARG A 104 -6.11 15.55 6.60
N GLN A 105 -7.09 16.45 6.78
CA GLN A 105 -7.14 17.34 7.93
C GLN A 105 -7.24 16.56 9.25
N LYS A 106 -8.02 15.48 9.29
CA LYS A 106 -8.14 14.63 10.47
C LYS A 106 -6.82 13.93 10.81
N VAL A 107 -6.13 13.38 9.82
CA VAL A 107 -4.80 12.77 10.03
C VAL A 107 -3.79 13.81 10.49
N ALA A 108 -3.78 15.00 9.89
CA ALA A 108 -2.92 16.09 10.31
C ALA A 108 -3.20 16.52 11.77
N SER A 109 -4.45 16.47 12.21
CA SER A 109 -4.87 16.80 13.57
C SER A 109 -4.53 15.74 14.64
N LEU A 110 -4.09 14.54 14.25
CA LEU A 110 -3.65 13.53 15.22
C LEU A 110 -2.38 14.00 15.92
N PRO A 111 -2.21 13.74 17.24
CA PRO A 111 -0.98 14.08 17.94
C PRO A 111 0.21 13.28 17.37
N ASP A 112 1.42 13.82 17.41
CA ASP A 112 2.58 13.11 16.87
C ASP A 112 2.95 11.88 17.71
N ASN A 113 2.74 11.89 19.02
CA ASN A 113 2.89 10.69 19.82
C ASN A 113 1.51 10.11 20.16
N PRO A 114 1.20 8.82 19.88
CA PRO A 114 2.04 7.78 19.26
C PRO A 114 1.91 7.65 17.73
N PHE A 115 1.28 8.61 17.04
CA PHE A 115 0.88 8.45 15.63
C PHE A 115 1.93 8.86 14.58
N LEU A 116 3.12 9.30 14.97
CA LEU A 116 4.17 9.78 14.06
C LEU A 116 4.62 8.70 13.07
N PRO A 117 4.95 7.45 13.47
CA PRO A 117 5.36 6.41 12.52
C PRO A 117 4.29 6.15 11.46
N LEU A 118 3.03 6.25 11.86
CA LEU A 118 1.90 6.09 10.96
C LEU A 118 1.76 7.26 9.99
N LYS A 119 1.85 8.52 10.46
CA LYS A 119 1.81 9.67 9.57
C LYS A 119 2.89 9.53 8.49
N THR A 120 4.07 9.04 8.88
CA THR A 120 5.14 8.72 7.95
C THR A 120 4.72 7.66 6.95
N VAL A 121 4.21 6.50 7.37
CA VAL A 121 3.74 5.44 6.44
C VAL A 121 2.70 5.97 5.46
N LEU A 122 1.70 6.71 5.96
CA LEU A 122 0.61 7.22 5.15
C LEU A 122 1.12 8.19 4.08
N LEU A 123 2.02 9.10 4.47
CA LEU A 123 2.64 10.04 3.53
C LEU A 123 3.57 9.33 2.55
N THR A 124 4.34 8.33 2.99
CA THR A 124 5.25 7.57 2.12
C THR A 124 4.48 6.78 1.08
N VAL A 125 3.51 5.95 1.50
CA VAL A 125 2.74 5.10 0.57
C VAL A 125 1.92 5.97 -0.41
N SER A 126 1.27 7.04 0.08
CA SER A 126 0.50 7.94 -0.79
C SER A 126 1.40 8.69 -1.77
N SER A 127 2.54 9.21 -1.31
CA SER A 127 3.50 9.88 -2.18
C SER A 127 4.06 8.94 -3.24
N GLU A 128 4.34 7.68 -2.91
CA GLU A 128 4.83 6.70 -3.86
C GLU A 128 3.78 6.38 -4.94
N LEU A 129 2.54 6.09 -4.53
CA LEU A 129 1.45 5.86 -5.48
C LEU A 129 1.21 7.08 -6.40
N HIS A 130 1.30 8.29 -5.86
CA HIS A 130 1.18 9.50 -6.66
C HIS A 130 2.32 9.64 -7.67
N THR A 131 3.56 9.36 -7.26
CA THR A 131 4.71 9.38 -8.19
C THR A 131 4.63 8.31 -9.28
N MET A 132 3.87 7.23 -9.04
CA MET A 132 3.60 6.16 -9.99
C MET A 132 2.38 6.46 -10.89
N GLY A 133 1.84 7.68 -10.86
CA GLY A 133 0.85 8.16 -11.82
C GLY A 133 -0.60 8.20 -11.33
N LEU A 134 -0.89 7.80 -10.08
CA LEU A 134 -2.23 7.94 -9.51
C LEU A 134 -2.53 9.40 -9.13
N SER A 135 -3.80 9.79 -9.17
CA SER A 135 -4.22 11.08 -8.63
C SER A 135 -3.96 11.14 -7.10
N GLU A 136 -3.81 12.34 -6.55
CA GLU A 136 -3.59 12.52 -5.11
C GLU A 136 -4.75 11.94 -4.29
N GLU A 137 -5.99 12.09 -4.78
CA GLU A 137 -7.19 11.56 -4.14
C GLU A 137 -7.21 10.02 -4.13
N GLU A 138 -6.91 9.39 -5.26
CA GLU A 138 -6.84 7.93 -5.37
C GLU A 138 -5.70 7.35 -4.53
N SER A 139 -4.54 8.01 -4.54
CA SER A 139 -3.35 7.59 -3.78
C SER A 139 -3.62 7.54 -2.28
N ASP A 140 -4.24 8.59 -1.71
CA ASP A 140 -4.62 8.56 -0.30
C ASP A 140 -5.70 7.50 -0.06
N LEU A 141 -6.74 7.43 -0.90
CA LEU A 141 -7.85 6.50 -0.69
C LEU A 141 -7.36 5.04 -0.65
N ILE A 142 -6.50 4.67 -1.60
CA ILE A 142 -5.85 3.35 -1.65
C ILE A 142 -4.99 3.16 -0.40
N THR A 143 -4.14 4.13 -0.07
CA THR A 143 -3.28 4.05 1.13
C THR A 143 -4.10 3.79 2.39
N PHE A 144 -5.19 4.52 2.60
CA PHE A 144 -6.08 4.32 3.75
C PHE A 144 -6.74 2.94 3.75
N ARG A 145 -7.22 2.46 2.60
CA ARG A 145 -7.85 1.13 2.47
C ARG A 145 -6.86 0.01 2.79
N VAL A 146 -5.65 0.10 2.26
CA VAL A 146 -4.56 -0.87 2.51
C VAL A 146 -4.18 -0.87 3.99
N LEU A 147 -3.94 0.31 4.57
CA LEU A 147 -3.58 0.41 5.99
C LEU A 147 -4.69 -0.09 6.91
N LYS A 148 -5.95 0.26 6.62
CA LYS A 148 -7.09 -0.29 7.35
C LYS A 148 -7.05 -1.81 7.33
N LYS A 149 -6.86 -2.40 6.15
CA LYS A 149 -6.91 -3.84 5.98
C LYS A 149 -5.79 -4.56 6.72
N LEU A 150 -4.58 -4.00 6.71
CA LEU A 150 -3.45 -4.53 7.47
C LEU A 150 -3.70 -4.48 8.98
N LEU A 151 -4.38 -3.45 9.46
CA LEU A 151 -4.60 -3.25 10.88
C LEU A 151 -5.81 -4.01 11.43
N GLU A 152 -6.76 -4.43 10.59
CA GLU A 152 -7.86 -5.32 11.00
C GLU A 152 -7.37 -6.68 11.52
N ASP A 153 -6.23 -7.16 11.03
CA ASP A 153 -5.56 -8.40 11.48
C ASP A 153 -4.05 -8.15 11.66
N PRO A 154 -3.63 -7.51 12.76
CA PRO A 154 -2.22 -7.15 12.99
C PRO A 154 -1.28 -8.34 13.04
N ALA A 155 -1.77 -9.48 13.57
CA ALA A 155 -0.98 -10.70 13.69
C ALA A 155 -0.68 -11.29 12.31
N GLY A 156 -1.68 -11.41 11.44
CA GLY A 156 -1.49 -11.85 10.07
C GLY A 156 -0.69 -10.85 9.23
N ALA A 157 -0.95 -9.54 9.41
CA ALA A 157 -0.26 -8.49 8.66
C ALA A 157 1.22 -8.41 8.99
N SER A 158 1.60 -8.65 10.26
CA SER A 158 3.01 -8.70 10.68
C SER A 158 3.80 -9.74 9.88
N HIS A 159 3.27 -10.96 9.75
CA HIS A 159 3.91 -12.03 8.98
C HIS A 159 3.98 -11.70 7.48
N PHE A 160 2.96 -11.03 6.94
CA PHE A 160 2.95 -10.57 5.55
C PHE A 160 3.99 -9.47 5.30
N ILE A 161 4.06 -8.46 6.16
CA ILE A 161 5.05 -7.37 6.06
C ILE A 161 6.46 -7.89 6.22
N GLN A 162 6.68 -8.88 7.09
CA GLN A 162 7.96 -9.57 7.18
C GLN A 162 8.34 -10.22 5.84
N LYS A 163 7.40 -10.92 5.19
CA LYS A 163 7.64 -11.53 3.86
C LYS A 163 7.88 -10.50 2.76
N ILE A 164 7.23 -9.34 2.85
CA ILE A 164 7.49 -8.19 1.97
C ILE A 164 8.90 -7.63 2.18
N ALA A 165 9.32 -7.45 3.44
CA ALA A 165 10.66 -6.95 3.77
C ALA A 165 11.76 -7.93 3.36
N GLU A 166 11.52 -9.24 3.48
CA GLU A 166 12.44 -10.29 3.00
C GLU A 166 12.56 -10.34 1.48
N ALA A 167 11.59 -9.79 0.74
CA ALA A 167 11.58 -9.77 -0.72
C ALA A 167 12.23 -8.50 -1.30
N THR A 168 13.02 -7.75 -0.51
CA THR A 168 13.60 -6.43 -0.90
C THR A 168 15.04 -6.57 -1.38
#